data_AF-A0AA88Y7N2-F1
#
_entry.id   AF-A0AA88Y7N2-F1
#
_cell.length_a   1.000
_cell.length_b   1.000
_cell.length_c   1.000
_cell.angle_alpha   90.00
_cell.angle_beta   90.00
_cell.angle_gamma   90.00
#
_symmetry.space_group_name_H-M   'P 1'
#
loop_
_entity.id
_entity.type
_entity.pdbx_description
1 polymer ?
#
loop_
_entity_poly.entity_id
_entity_poly.type
_entity_poly.pdbx_seq_one_letter_code
_entity_poly.pdbx_strand_id
1 'polypeptide(L)'
;KSLRYYEDVYFREKESYIILYMFKLFNLNNCFIILASNPEKKVEKRKDEDVTNVYRNIMRKVPQPVTIVTSAEYDILHAQWIKRGMTCTSFTNVSYQPSIISICINKPSRMHDLLLRTQKFAIHVLAKDQVQHGVHFAKSQGDDACQFKDLSHEISEEGLPLISNCAAVMECRAHFVHTVGDHHVWYGEVTDARLSDQLETEPLLYFTRSFRSVGDEIFLKAFEDATLPFEDWTHEAHLRMAWNYITEHGKEGATPLIRKGILRFNKQNKEKIKFGYHETITMFYTNMVADAVKNTGLINSFEEFLEKNKYLLDRTITTKYYSKEKLFSDEARHM
;
A
#
# COMPACT_ATOMS: atom_id res chain seq x y z
N LYS A 1 -40.57 4.12 50.17
CA LYS A 1 -41.65 4.25 49.17
C LYS A 1 -41.14 5.19 48.07
N SER A 2 -40.53 4.69 46.97
CA SER A 2 -41.15 4.20 45.71
C SER A 2 -41.79 5.37 44.94
N LEU A 3 -41.68 5.63 43.61
CA LEU A 3 -41.18 5.05 42.35
C LEU A 3 -41.05 6.28 41.38
N ARG A 4 -40.08 6.45 40.47
CA ARG A 4 -39.88 5.85 39.12
C ARG A 4 -40.86 6.32 38.00
N TYR A 5 -40.29 6.84 36.89
CA TYR A 5 -40.66 6.72 35.45
C TYR A 5 -41.37 7.85 34.64
N TYR A 6 -40.77 8.10 33.44
CA TYR A 6 -41.15 8.88 32.23
C TYR A 6 -41.03 10.42 32.35
N GLU A 7 -40.30 11.17 31.51
CA GLU A 7 -40.19 11.15 30.04
C GLU A 7 -38.78 11.53 29.52
N ASP A 8 -38.22 10.65 28.68
CA ASP A 8 -37.26 10.97 27.61
C ASP A 8 -38.03 11.42 26.37
N VAL A 9 -37.35 12.13 25.44
CA VAL A 9 -37.81 12.64 24.12
C VAL A 9 -38.10 14.14 24.13
N TYR A 10 -37.08 15.00 24.08
CA TYR A 10 -37.14 16.33 23.42
C TYR A 10 -35.77 17.07 23.47
N PHE A 11 -34.67 16.45 23.06
CA PHE A 11 -33.40 17.17 22.86
C PHE A 11 -32.56 16.55 21.73
N ARG A 12 -33.10 16.58 20.51
CA ARG A 12 -32.34 16.31 19.26
C ARG A 12 -32.97 17.06 18.10
N GLU A 13 -32.84 18.39 18.07
CA GLU A 13 -33.26 19.17 16.89
C GLU A 13 -32.66 20.58 16.77
N LYS A 14 -31.41 20.82 17.23
CA LYS A 14 -30.79 22.16 17.15
C LYS A 14 -29.35 22.27 16.65
N GLU A 15 -28.80 21.26 15.95
CA GLU A 15 -27.46 21.40 15.32
C GLU A 15 -27.44 21.29 13.78
N SER A 16 -28.60 21.13 13.14
CA SER A 16 -28.69 21.06 11.67
C SER A 16 -28.74 22.42 10.96
N TYR A 17 -28.67 23.54 11.68
CA TYR A 17 -28.82 24.88 11.10
C TYR A 17 -27.50 25.65 10.87
N ILE A 18 -26.37 25.15 11.35
CA ILE A 18 -25.06 25.83 11.17
C ILE A 18 -24.35 25.38 9.87
N ILE A 19 -24.64 24.18 9.36
CA ILE A 19 -24.00 23.67 8.14
C ILE A 19 -24.62 24.28 6.86
N LEU A 20 -25.87 24.75 6.92
CA LEU A 20 -26.52 25.40 5.78
C LEU A 20 -26.08 26.87 5.54
N TYR A 21 -25.51 27.55 6.54
CA TYR A 21 -25.08 28.95 6.39
C TYR A 21 -23.66 29.10 5.81
N MET A 22 -22.79 28.09 5.96
CA MET A 22 -21.43 28.11 5.42
C MET A 22 -21.37 27.89 3.90
N PHE A 23 -22.38 27.25 3.30
CA PHE A 23 -22.43 27.02 1.86
C PHE A 23 -22.88 28.25 1.03
N LYS A 24 -23.30 29.34 1.68
CA LYS A 24 -23.80 30.55 1.01
C LYS A 24 -22.75 31.65 0.82
N LEU A 25 -21.50 31.42 1.26
CA LEU A 25 -20.41 32.42 1.23
C LEU A 25 -19.29 32.16 0.21
N PHE A 26 -19.26 30.99 -0.44
CA PHE A 26 -18.29 30.72 -1.51
C PHE A 26 -18.95 30.73 -2.89
N ASN A 27 -18.81 31.88 -3.53
CA ASN A 27 -19.22 32.18 -4.90
C ASN A 27 -18.34 31.41 -5.91
N LEU A 28 -18.65 30.14 -6.18
CA LEU A 28 -18.06 29.39 -7.29
C LEU A 28 -19.14 29.09 -8.33
N ASN A 29 -19.35 30.07 -9.21
CA ASN A 29 -20.04 29.88 -10.47
C ASN A 29 -19.23 28.94 -11.36
N ASN A 30 -19.80 27.75 -11.65
CA ASN A 30 -19.69 26.95 -12.88
C ASN A 30 -19.49 25.46 -12.62
N CYS A 31 -20.59 24.74 -12.33
CA CYS A 31 -20.97 23.57 -13.13
C CYS A 31 -22.39 23.12 -12.78
N PHE A 32 -23.34 23.43 -13.67
CA PHE A 32 -24.67 22.85 -13.68
C PHE A 32 -24.58 21.42 -14.22
N ILE A 33 -25.10 20.42 -13.49
CA ILE A 33 -25.85 19.33 -14.12
C ILE A 33 -27.14 19.11 -13.31
N ILE A 34 -28.22 19.19 -14.07
CA ILE A 34 -29.64 19.15 -13.74
C ILE A 34 -30.02 17.80 -13.10
N LEU A 35 -30.77 17.82 -11.99
CA LEU A 35 -31.72 16.76 -11.68
C LEU A 35 -33.11 17.40 -11.53
N ALA A 36 -33.78 17.52 -12.67
CA ALA A 36 -35.22 17.66 -12.72
C ALA A 36 -35.85 16.36 -12.20
N SER A 37 -36.83 16.54 -11.31
CA SER A 37 -37.77 15.57 -10.77
C SER A 37 -38.23 14.53 -11.79
N ASN A 38 -38.01 13.24 -11.48
CA ASN A 38 -38.63 12.11 -12.16
C ASN A 38 -39.43 11.32 -11.11
N PRO A 39 -40.74 11.07 -11.31
CA PRO A 39 -41.58 10.46 -10.29
C PRO A 39 -41.27 8.96 -10.13
N GLU A 40 -41.21 8.54 -8.88
CA GLU A 40 -41.23 7.18 -8.34
C GLU A 40 -40.97 6.01 -9.31
N LYS A 41 -39.69 5.71 -9.57
CA LYS A 41 -39.30 4.32 -9.80
C LYS A 41 -39.12 3.65 -8.44
N LYS A 42 -39.98 2.68 -8.11
CA LYS A 42 -39.74 1.72 -7.02
C LYS A 42 -38.38 1.07 -7.24
N VAL A 43 -37.36 1.55 -6.54
CA VAL A 43 -36.08 0.86 -6.43
C VAL A 43 -36.34 -0.32 -5.51
N GLU A 44 -36.37 -1.53 -6.06
CA GLU A 44 -36.30 -2.76 -5.27
C GLU A 44 -35.08 -2.64 -4.34
N LYS A 45 -35.33 -2.59 -3.02
CA LYS A 45 -34.25 -2.65 -2.02
C LYS A 45 -33.52 -3.98 -2.21
N ARG A 46 -32.36 -3.95 -2.85
CA ARG A 46 -31.40 -5.08 -2.81
C ARG A 46 -31.17 -5.42 -1.35
N LYS A 47 -31.27 -6.69 -0.98
CA LYS A 47 -30.98 -7.18 0.38
C LYS A 47 -29.61 -6.63 0.83
N ASP A 48 -29.56 -6.01 2.01
CA ASP A 48 -28.37 -5.30 2.53
C ASP A 48 -27.08 -6.16 2.58
N GLU A 49 -27.21 -7.50 2.59
CA GLU A 49 -26.09 -8.45 2.47
C GLU A 49 -25.38 -8.39 1.10
N ASP A 50 -26.10 -8.15 0.00
CA ASP A 50 -25.49 -8.03 -1.34
C ASP A 50 -24.65 -6.75 -1.43
N VAL A 51 -25.22 -5.61 -0.98
CA VAL A 51 -24.54 -4.31 -1.03
C VAL A 51 -23.28 -4.31 -0.16
N THR A 52 -23.33 -4.89 1.04
CA THR A 52 -22.17 -4.94 1.94
C THR A 52 -21.03 -5.78 1.36
N ASN A 53 -21.34 -6.92 0.73
CA ASN A 53 -20.33 -7.75 0.08
C ASN A 53 -19.74 -7.09 -1.17
N VAL A 54 -20.58 -6.45 -1.98
CA VAL A 54 -20.13 -5.65 -3.12
C VAL A 54 -19.23 -4.49 -2.64
N TYR A 55 -19.63 -3.77 -1.60
CA TYR A 55 -18.84 -2.70 -0.98
C TYR A 55 -17.46 -3.20 -0.53
N ARG A 56 -17.38 -4.32 0.21
CA ARG A 56 -16.10 -4.92 0.60
C ARG A 56 -15.22 -5.27 -0.61
N ASN A 57 -15.82 -5.78 -1.68
CA ASN A 57 -15.09 -6.11 -2.90
C ASN A 57 -14.59 -4.85 -3.64
N ILE A 58 -15.37 -3.76 -3.64
CA ILE A 58 -14.94 -2.47 -4.18
C ILE A 58 -13.77 -1.93 -3.35
N MET A 59 -13.87 -1.94 -2.02
CA MET A 59 -12.81 -1.41 -1.15
C MET A 59 -11.49 -2.18 -1.29
N ARG A 60 -11.50 -3.47 -1.67
CA ARG A 60 -10.28 -4.23 -1.99
C ARG A 60 -9.53 -3.73 -3.23
N LYS A 61 -10.21 -2.96 -4.08
CA LYS A 61 -9.64 -2.31 -5.26
C LYS A 61 -9.21 -0.87 -4.98
N VAL A 62 -9.36 -0.39 -3.74
CA VAL A 62 -8.83 0.91 -3.34
C VAL A 62 -7.46 0.67 -2.72
N PRO A 63 -6.36 1.15 -3.34
CA PRO A 63 -5.03 1.02 -2.75
C PRO A 63 -4.98 1.84 -1.45
N GLN A 64 -4.35 1.28 -0.42
CA GLN A 64 -4.19 1.92 0.88
C GLN A 64 -2.73 1.87 1.32
N PRO A 65 -2.24 2.91 2.02
CA PRO A 65 -0.94 2.82 2.69
C PRO A 65 -0.99 1.74 3.76
N VAL A 66 0.13 1.05 3.96
CA VAL A 66 0.28 0.14 5.11
C VAL A 66 0.98 0.88 6.22
N THR A 67 0.26 1.09 7.31
CA THR A 67 0.83 1.66 8.52
C THR A 67 0.72 0.71 9.70
N ILE A 68 1.55 0.88 10.71
CA ILE A 68 1.37 0.26 12.02
C ILE A 68 1.07 1.34 13.05
N VAL A 69 -0.03 1.15 13.78
CA VAL A 69 -0.37 1.93 14.97
C VAL A 69 0.20 1.19 16.17
N THR A 70 1.00 1.86 17.00
CA THR A 70 1.45 1.31 18.29
C THR A 70 0.99 2.19 19.44
N SER A 71 0.82 1.57 20.60
CA SER A 71 0.60 2.26 21.87
C SER A 71 1.10 1.39 23.02
N ALA A 72 1.37 2.01 24.15
CA ALA A 72 1.74 1.30 25.35
C ALA A 72 1.32 2.02 26.64
N GLU A 73 1.15 1.25 27.70
CA GLU A 73 0.98 1.72 29.06
C GLU A 73 1.83 0.89 30.02
N TYR A 74 2.31 1.50 31.09
CA TYR A 74 2.99 0.77 32.16
C TYR A 74 1.97 0.30 33.20
N ASP A 75 1.85 -1.01 33.37
CA ASP A 75 1.02 -1.63 34.39
C ASP A 75 1.78 -1.65 35.72
N ILE A 76 1.39 -0.75 36.62
CA ILE A 76 2.00 -0.58 37.94
C ILE A 76 1.78 -1.83 38.81
N LEU A 77 0.63 -2.50 38.69
CA LEU A 77 0.29 -3.64 39.55
C LEU A 77 1.16 -4.86 39.27
N HIS A 78 1.50 -5.06 38.00
CA HIS A 78 2.32 -6.19 37.54
C HIS A 78 3.76 -5.78 37.16
N ALA A 79 4.11 -4.50 37.39
CA ALA A 79 5.41 -3.90 37.08
C ALA A 79 5.92 -4.16 35.65
N GLN A 80 5.02 -4.14 34.65
CA GLN A 80 5.32 -4.51 33.27
C GLN A 80 4.71 -3.55 32.24
N TRP A 81 5.33 -3.44 31.07
CA TRP A 81 4.78 -2.68 29.95
C TRP A 81 3.77 -3.49 29.15
N ILE A 82 2.57 -2.95 28.98
CA ILE A 82 1.57 -3.45 28.05
C ILE A 82 1.77 -2.71 26.73
N LYS A 83 2.38 -3.38 25.76
CA LYS A 83 2.63 -2.84 24.41
C LYS A 83 1.70 -3.50 23.41
N ARG A 84 1.09 -2.71 22.52
CA ARG A 84 0.28 -3.22 21.42
C ARG A 84 0.66 -2.55 20.11
N GLY A 85 0.60 -3.31 19.04
CA GLY A 85 0.66 -2.82 17.67
C GLY A 85 -0.48 -3.40 16.84
N MET A 86 -0.99 -2.64 15.88
CA MET A 86 -1.91 -3.13 14.87
C MET A 86 -1.58 -2.55 13.50
N THR A 87 -1.69 -3.38 12.47
CA THR A 87 -1.67 -2.89 11.09
C THR A 87 -2.94 -2.08 10.82
N CYS A 88 -2.77 -0.89 10.26
CA CYS A 88 -3.84 0.05 9.96
C CYS A 88 -3.69 0.56 8.53
N THR A 89 -4.77 0.49 7.75
CA THR A 89 -4.81 0.95 6.35
C THR A 89 -5.74 2.15 6.15
N SER A 90 -6.43 2.59 7.19
CA SER A 90 -7.32 3.76 7.19
C SER A 90 -6.59 5.09 7.48
N PHE A 91 -5.25 5.07 7.54
CA PHE A 91 -4.45 6.25 7.81
C PHE A 91 -4.62 7.30 6.70
N THR A 92 -4.91 8.55 7.09
CA THR A 92 -4.96 9.70 6.19
C THR A 92 -4.58 10.99 6.93
N ASN A 93 -4.02 11.97 6.23
CA ASN A 93 -3.90 13.32 6.76
C ASN A 93 -5.27 14.02 6.78
N VAL A 94 -5.46 14.97 7.69
CA VAL A 94 -6.72 15.72 7.88
C VAL A 94 -6.47 17.23 7.90
N SER A 95 -5.46 17.70 8.63
CA SER A 95 -5.11 19.12 8.71
C SER A 95 -3.60 19.31 8.84
N TYR A 96 -3.09 20.44 8.36
CA TYR A 96 -1.70 20.85 8.58
C TYR A 96 -1.55 21.84 9.75
N GLN A 97 -2.61 22.59 10.08
CA GLN A 97 -2.61 23.57 11.16
C GLN A 97 -3.92 23.47 11.99
N PRO A 98 -3.89 22.81 13.16
CA PRO A 98 -2.80 21.97 13.68
C PRO A 98 -2.57 20.73 12.81
N SER A 99 -1.40 20.08 12.94
CA SER A 99 -1.06 18.87 12.19
C SER A 99 -1.88 17.68 12.69
N ILE A 100 -2.98 17.36 12.00
CA ILE A 100 -3.92 16.30 12.38
C ILE A 100 -3.93 15.21 11.31
N ILE A 101 -3.87 13.97 11.77
CA ILE A 101 -4.12 12.74 10.98
C ILE A 101 -5.35 12.01 11.51
N SER A 102 -5.87 11.03 10.76
CA SER A 102 -6.90 10.12 11.27
C SER A 102 -6.64 8.66 10.99
N ILE A 103 -7.14 7.81 11.89
CA ILE A 103 -7.19 6.35 11.78
C ILE A 103 -8.55 5.82 12.25
N CYS A 104 -9.00 4.70 11.68
CA CYS A 104 -10.23 4.01 12.07
C CYS A 104 -9.87 2.70 12.77
N ILE A 105 -10.38 2.51 13.98
CA ILE A 105 -10.11 1.31 14.78
C ILE A 105 -11.43 0.63 15.13
N ASN A 106 -11.51 -0.66 14.84
CA ASN A 106 -12.68 -1.48 15.10
C ASN A 106 -12.90 -1.63 16.61
N LYS A 107 -14.17 -1.65 17.02
CA LYS A 107 -14.59 -1.92 18.40
C LYS A 107 -15.50 -3.16 18.49
N PRO A 108 -15.29 -4.03 19.49
CA PRO A 108 -14.23 -3.97 20.50
C PRO A 108 -12.89 -4.49 19.97
N SER A 109 -11.77 -3.89 20.39
CA SER A 109 -10.44 -4.45 20.17
C SER A 109 -9.47 -4.06 21.27
N ARG A 110 -8.46 -4.89 21.52
CA ARG A 110 -7.44 -4.64 22.55
C ARG A 110 -6.66 -3.33 22.31
N MET A 111 -6.42 -2.99 21.04
CA MET A 111 -5.82 -1.71 20.67
C MET A 111 -6.77 -0.56 21.02
N HIS A 112 -8.04 -0.65 20.64
CA HIS A 112 -9.05 0.35 20.98
C HIS A 112 -9.09 0.63 22.48
N ASP A 113 -9.11 -0.41 23.31
CA ASP A 113 -9.21 -0.24 24.77
C ASP A 113 -7.94 0.38 25.37
N LEU A 114 -6.77 0.04 24.84
CA LEU A 114 -5.50 0.67 25.23
C LEU A 114 -5.47 2.14 24.84
N LEU A 115 -5.94 2.51 23.64
CA LEU A 115 -5.98 3.90 23.20
C LEU A 115 -6.97 4.74 23.99
N LEU A 116 -8.12 4.17 24.41
CA LEU A 116 -9.05 4.87 25.28
C LEU A 116 -8.41 5.27 26.62
N ARG A 117 -7.50 4.44 27.15
CA ARG A 117 -6.77 4.72 28.40
C ARG A 117 -5.60 5.67 28.19
N THR A 118 -4.79 5.44 27.16
CA THR A 118 -3.52 6.15 26.96
C THR A 118 -3.69 7.49 26.25
N GLN A 119 -4.65 7.60 25.33
CA GLN A 119 -4.84 8.74 24.43
C GLN A 119 -3.57 9.10 23.61
N LYS A 120 -2.63 8.16 23.47
CA LYS A 120 -1.34 8.33 22.81
C LYS A 120 -1.07 7.16 21.88
N PHE A 121 -0.52 7.44 20.71
CA PHE A 121 -0.17 6.41 19.74
C PHE A 121 0.90 6.89 18.77
N ALA A 122 1.65 5.95 18.20
CA ALA A 122 2.56 6.23 17.11
C ALA A 122 2.07 5.58 15.80
N ILE A 123 2.21 6.30 14.69
CA ILE A 123 1.95 5.82 13.33
C ILE A 123 3.28 5.56 12.64
N HIS A 124 3.45 4.35 12.12
CA HIS A 124 4.63 3.94 11.38
C HIS A 124 4.25 3.74 9.93
N VAL A 125 4.80 4.54 9.03
CA VAL A 125 4.70 4.31 7.59
C VAL A 125 5.74 3.27 7.21
N LEU A 126 5.30 2.09 6.81
CA LEU A 126 6.22 0.98 6.55
C LEU A 126 7.00 1.19 5.25
N ALA A 127 8.29 0.86 5.30
CA ALA A 127 9.10 0.75 4.10
C ALA A 127 8.79 -0.56 3.34
N LYS A 128 9.14 -0.61 2.05
CA LYS A 128 8.84 -1.74 1.16
C LYS A 128 9.32 -3.11 1.66
N ASP A 129 10.42 -3.15 2.40
CA ASP A 129 11.02 -4.36 2.96
C ASP A 129 10.36 -4.84 4.28
N GLN A 130 9.45 -4.05 4.84
CA GLN A 130 8.80 -4.33 6.14
C GLN A 130 7.46 -5.07 6.01
N VAL A 131 7.24 -5.80 4.92
CA VAL A 131 6.05 -6.65 4.71
C VAL A 131 5.78 -7.56 5.91
N GLN A 132 6.85 -8.14 6.48
CA GLN A 132 6.77 -9.01 7.65
C GLN A 132 6.17 -8.31 8.88
N HIS A 133 6.45 -7.01 9.10
CA HIS A 133 5.85 -6.23 10.18
C HIS A 133 4.35 -6.03 9.93
N GLY A 134 3.97 -5.65 8.71
CA GLY A 134 2.56 -5.49 8.33
C GLY A 134 1.74 -6.78 8.52
N VAL A 135 2.32 -7.95 8.21
CA VAL A 135 1.69 -9.25 8.45
C VAL A 135 1.64 -9.58 9.94
N HIS A 136 2.73 -9.34 10.67
CA HIS A 136 2.83 -9.64 12.10
C HIS A 136 1.79 -8.91 12.94
N PHE A 137 1.61 -7.60 12.70
CA PHE A 137 0.66 -6.77 13.43
C PHE A 137 -0.78 -6.82 12.86
N ALA A 138 -1.01 -7.53 11.76
CA ALA A 138 -2.36 -7.82 11.26
C ALA A 138 -2.96 -9.09 11.88
N LYS A 139 -2.13 -9.99 12.42
CA LYS A 139 -2.58 -11.24 13.04
C LYS A 139 -3.19 -10.98 14.42
N SER A 140 -4.36 -11.55 14.67
CA SER A 140 -4.89 -11.65 16.02
C SER A 140 -4.08 -12.70 16.80
N GLN A 141 -3.25 -12.25 17.75
CA GLN A 141 -2.51 -13.16 18.63
C GLN A 141 -3.28 -13.45 19.93
N GLY A 142 -2.98 -14.57 20.61
CA GLY A 142 -3.54 -14.87 21.94
C GLY A 142 -3.18 -13.80 22.99
N ASP A 143 -3.79 -13.87 24.18
CA ASP A 143 -3.67 -12.82 25.20
C ASP A 143 -2.26 -12.67 25.80
N ASP A 144 -1.51 -13.77 25.87
CA ASP A 144 -0.18 -13.83 26.51
C ASP A 144 1.00 -13.51 25.57
N ALA A 145 0.76 -13.30 24.27
CA ALA A 145 1.84 -13.09 23.31
C ALA A 145 2.29 -11.62 23.27
N CYS A 146 3.54 -11.37 23.69
CA CYS A 146 4.19 -10.08 23.51
C CYS A 146 4.56 -9.87 22.03
N GLN A 147 3.79 -9.03 21.32
CA GLN A 147 4.00 -8.72 19.90
C GLN A 147 5.39 -8.12 19.61
N PHE A 148 6.09 -7.63 20.63
CA PHE A 148 7.36 -6.92 20.50
C PHE A 148 8.58 -7.73 20.97
N LYS A 149 8.42 -9.01 21.33
CA LYS A 149 9.49 -9.83 21.94
C LYS A 149 10.72 -9.97 21.03
N ASP A 150 10.49 -10.23 19.75
CA ASP A 150 11.54 -10.47 18.74
C ASP A 150 11.60 -9.36 17.67
N LEU A 151 11.07 -8.18 18.00
CA LEU A 151 10.99 -7.04 17.09
C LEU A 151 11.86 -5.90 17.62
N SER A 152 12.81 -5.42 16.82
CA SER A 152 13.61 -4.23 17.16
C SER A 152 12.71 -3.01 17.27
N HIS A 153 12.69 -2.41 18.46
CA HIS A 153 11.96 -1.19 18.74
C HIS A 153 12.63 -0.41 19.87
N GLU A 154 12.47 0.91 19.83
CA GLU A 154 12.80 1.80 20.93
C GLU A 154 11.51 2.25 21.64
N ILE A 155 11.67 2.92 22.77
CA ILE A 155 10.56 3.54 23.50
C ILE A 155 10.78 5.04 23.45
N SER A 156 9.79 5.77 22.95
CA SER A 156 9.84 7.24 22.90
C SER A 156 9.74 7.86 24.29
N GLU A 157 9.99 9.16 24.39
CA GLU A 157 9.80 9.93 25.62
C GLU A 157 8.34 9.88 26.12
N GLU A 158 7.39 9.73 25.20
CA GLU A 158 5.96 9.56 25.50
C GLU A 158 5.58 8.12 25.92
N GLY A 159 6.55 7.21 25.93
CA GLY A 159 6.37 5.81 26.29
C GLY A 159 5.88 4.93 25.13
N LEU A 160 5.94 5.41 23.88
CA LEU A 160 5.42 4.69 22.72
C LEU A 160 6.46 3.75 22.11
N PRO A 161 6.09 2.50 21.73
CA PRO A 161 6.99 1.62 21.00
C PRO A 161 7.19 2.12 19.57
N LEU A 162 8.42 2.50 19.22
CA LEU A 162 8.78 2.95 17.88
C LEU A 162 9.54 1.85 17.12
N ILE A 163 8.96 1.40 16.02
CA ILE A 163 9.54 0.34 15.17
C ILE A 163 10.69 0.94 14.34
N SER A 164 11.84 0.28 14.37
CA SER A 164 13.03 0.73 13.62
C SER A 164 12.86 0.60 12.10
N ASN A 165 13.59 1.41 11.34
CA ASN A 165 13.70 1.36 9.87
C ASN A 165 12.37 1.56 9.11
N CYS A 166 11.39 2.24 9.71
CA CYS A 166 10.20 2.69 9.00
C CYS A 166 10.52 3.90 8.12
N ALA A 167 9.79 4.06 7.02
CA ALA A 167 9.94 5.21 6.11
C ALA A 167 9.63 6.54 6.81
N ALA A 168 8.65 6.53 7.71
CA ALA A 168 8.33 7.63 8.60
C ALA A 168 7.68 7.14 9.88
N VAL A 169 7.84 7.90 10.96
CA VAL A 169 7.17 7.67 12.24
C VAL A 169 6.58 8.99 12.73
N MET A 170 5.33 8.98 13.20
CA MET A 170 4.65 10.12 13.79
C MET A 170 4.10 9.74 15.16
N GLU A 171 4.48 10.47 16.20
CA GLU A 171 3.90 10.36 17.52
C GLU A 171 2.69 11.29 17.62
N CYS A 172 1.58 10.76 18.12
CA CYS A 172 0.29 11.43 18.13
C CYS A 172 -0.35 11.40 19.51
N ARG A 173 -1.03 12.49 19.85
CA ARG A 173 -2.00 12.55 20.96
C ARG A 173 -3.41 12.63 20.39
N ALA A 174 -4.35 11.94 21.01
CA ALA A 174 -5.75 12.00 20.59
C ALA A 174 -6.27 13.43 20.72
N HIS A 175 -6.70 13.98 19.58
CA HIS A 175 -7.32 15.29 19.46
C HIS A 175 -8.84 15.18 19.55
N PHE A 176 -9.43 14.20 18.86
CA PHE A 176 -10.87 13.94 18.86
C PHE A 176 -11.17 12.48 18.51
N VAL A 177 -12.23 11.90 19.08
CA VAL A 177 -12.65 10.52 18.77
C VAL A 177 -14.15 10.49 18.47
N HIS A 178 -14.52 9.94 17.32
CA HIS A 178 -15.91 9.87 16.87
C HIS A 178 -16.34 8.43 16.60
N THR A 179 -17.54 8.05 17.05
CA THR A 179 -18.12 6.74 16.72
C THR A 179 -18.75 6.74 15.34
N VAL A 180 -18.27 5.87 14.44
CA VAL A 180 -18.87 5.64 13.12
C VAL A 180 -19.09 4.14 12.94
N GLY A 181 -20.35 3.71 13.05
CA GLY A 181 -20.71 2.28 12.93
C GLY A 181 -19.97 1.41 13.95
N ASP A 182 -19.25 0.42 13.46
CA ASP A 182 -18.44 -0.54 14.23
C ASP A 182 -17.00 -0.05 14.48
N HIS A 183 -16.67 1.20 14.15
CA HIS A 183 -15.34 1.78 14.38
C HIS A 183 -15.41 3.07 15.21
N HIS A 184 -14.29 3.38 15.85
CA HIS A 184 -13.96 4.74 16.27
C HIS A 184 -12.99 5.35 15.26
N VAL A 185 -13.32 6.55 14.78
CA VAL A 185 -12.41 7.40 14.03
C VAL A 185 -11.64 8.23 15.04
N TRP A 186 -10.34 8.02 15.11
CA TRP A 186 -9.41 8.76 15.94
C TRP A 186 -8.76 9.85 15.10
N TYR A 187 -8.87 11.08 15.56
CA TYR A 187 -8.10 12.21 15.06
C TYR A 187 -6.93 12.43 16.01
N GLY A 188 -5.71 12.30 15.50
CA GLY A 188 -4.48 12.47 16.28
C GLY A 188 -3.78 13.75 15.87
N GLU A 189 -3.43 14.59 16.85
CA GLU A 189 -2.50 15.69 16.65
C GLU A 189 -1.08 15.16 16.73
N VAL A 190 -0.28 15.44 15.71
CA VAL A 190 1.12 15.00 15.61
C VAL A 190 1.97 15.87 16.53
N THR A 191 2.61 15.25 17.52
CA THR A 191 3.46 15.91 18.52
C THR A 191 4.95 15.75 18.25
N ASP A 192 5.36 14.68 17.57
CA ASP A 192 6.71 14.48 17.05
C ASP A 192 6.65 13.71 15.73
N ALA A 193 7.63 13.92 14.85
CA ALA A 193 7.70 13.25 13.56
C ALA A 193 9.14 13.02 13.10
N ARG A 194 9.40 11.83 12.57
CA ARG A 194 10.71 11.41 12.07
C ARG A 194 10.55 10.86 10.66
N LEU A 195 11.43 11.29 9.78
CA LEU A 195 11.58 10.74 8.43
C LEU A 195 12.85 9.91 8.37
N SER A 196 12.83 8.83 7.60
CA SER A 196 14.05 8.09 7.30
C SER A 196 15.00 8.95 6.45
N ASP A 197 16.27 9.01 6.84
CA ASP A 197 17.33 9.68 6.06
C ASP A 197 17.76 8.86 4.82
N GLN A 198 17.29 7.62 4.68
CA GLN A 198 17.60 6.77 3.53
C GLN A 198 16.73 7.16 2.34
N LEU A 199 17.36 7.72 1.29
CA LEU A 199 16.70 8.12 0.03
C LEU A 199 15.92 6.99 -0.69
N GLU A 200 16.12 5.73 -0.31
CA GLU A 200 15.53 4.54 -0.97
C GLU A 200 14.35 3.90 -0.22
N THR A 201 13.89 4.44 0.91
CA THR A 201 12.73 3.89 1.64
C THR A 201 11.41 4.27 0.96
N GLU A 202 11.08 3.59 -0.13
CA GLU A 202 9.76 3.68 -0.77
C GLU A 202 8.67 3.11 0.17
N PRO A 203 7.52 3.79 0.31
CA PRO A 203 6.46 3.35 1.19
C PRO A 203 5.74 2.11 0.66
N LEU A 204 5.34 1.23 1.59
CA LEU A 204 4.62 0.00 1.29
C LEU A 204 3.12 0.27 1.01
N LEU A 205 2.65 -0.20 -0.14
CA LEU A 205 1.24 -0.18 -0.52
C LEU A 205 0.58 -1.54 -0.30
N TYR A 206 -0.73 -1.53 -0.01
CA TYR A 206 -1.56 -2.73 -0.02
C TYR A 206 -2.71 -2.57 -1.01
N PHE A 207 -2.78 -3.49 -1.98
CA PHE A 207 -3.75 -3.49 -3.06
C PHE A 207 -4.10 -4.93 -3.44
N THR A 208 -5.38 -5.22 -3.69
CA THR A 208 -5.87 -6.56 -4.08
C THR A 208 -5.42 -7.73 -3.19
N ARG A 209 -5.26 -7.48 -1.88
CA ARG A 209 -4.74 -8.43 -0.85
C ARG A 209 -3.26 -8.79 -0.99
N SER A 210 -2.49 -7.99 -1.72
CA SER A 210 -1.04 -8.14 -1.82
C SER A 210 -0.33 -6.85 -1.44
N PHE A 211 0.90 -6.99 -0.97
CA PHE A 211 1.82 -5.88 -0.72
C PHE A 211 2.52 -5.46 -2.02
N ARG A 212 2.72 -4.16 -2.24
CA ARG A 212 3.31 -3.58 -3.46
C ARG A 212 4.19 -2.36 -3.14
N SER A 213 5.10 -2.00 -4.06
CA SER A 213 5.86 -0.75 -4.08
C SER A 213 5.18 0.29 -5.00
N VAL A 214 5.44 1.58 -4.77
CA VAL A 214 5.03 2.65 -5.70
C VAL A 214 6.02 2.69 -6.86
N GLY A 215 5.59 2.37 -8.09
CA GLY A 215 6.40 2.55 -9.29
C GLY A 215 6.42 1.35 -10.24
N ASP A 216 6.57 0.13 -9.74
CA ASP A 216 6.69 -1.07 -10.60
C ASP A 216 5.37 -1.42 -11.31
N GLU A 217 4.22 -1.20 -10.67
CA GLU A 217 2.90 -1.38 -11.31
C GLU A 217 2.63 -0.29 -12.35
N ILE A 218 3.16 0.93 -12.16
CA ILE A 218 3.04 2.02 -13.14
C ILE A 218 3.92 1.72 -14.36
N PHE A 219 5.16 1.27 -14.13
CA PHE A 219 6.07 0.87 -15.19
C PHE A 219 5.54 -0.31 -16.01
N LEU A 220 5.16 -1.42 -15.36
CA LEU A 220 4.64 -2.60 -16.06
C LEU A 220 3.36 -2.28 -16.80
N LYS A 221 2.45 -1.51 -16.20
CA LYS A 221 1.21 -1.08 -16.86
C LYS A 221 1.51 -0.20 -18.07
N ALA A 222 2.42 0.76 -17.97
CA ALA A 222 2.82 1.61 -19.09
C ALA A 222 3.48 0.79 -20.22
N PHE A 223 4.28 -0.21 -19.88
CA PHE A 223 4.83 -1.16 -20.85
C PHE A 223 3.75 -2.02 -21.50
N GLU A 224 2.88 -2.64 -20.70
CA GLU A 224 1.79 -3.51 -21.16
C GLU A 224 0.81 -2.76 -22.05
N ASP A 225 0.47 -1.52 -21.71
CA ASP A 225 -0.41 -0.65 -22.49
C ASP A 225 0.30 0.00 -23.70
N ALA A 226 1.61 -0.19 -23.82
CA ALA A 226 2.47 0.43 -24.83
C ALA A 226 2.44 1.97 -24.82
N THR A 227 2.35 2.54 -23.62
CA THR A 227 2.36 3.98 -23.34
C THR A 227 3.65 4.46 -22.68
N LEU A 228 4.56 3.55 -22.27
CA LEU A 228 5.90 3.90 -21.80
C LEU A 228 6.67 4.66 -22.91
N PRO A 229 7.30 5.82 -22.62
CA PRO A 229 8.15 6.51 -23.57
C PRO A 229 9.25 5.59 -24.12
N PHE A 230 9.55 5.70 -25.41
CA PHE A 230 10.45 4.74 -26.08
C PHE A 230 11.89 4.87 -25.57
N GLU A 231 12.31 6.08 -25.25
CA GLU A 231 13.58 6.44 -24.61
C GLU A 231 13.78 5.75 -23.26
N ASP A 232 12.70 5.43 -22.55
CA ASP A 232 12.72 4.75 -21.25
C ASP A 232 12.76 3.22 -21.40
N TRP A 233 12.56 2.69 -22.62
CA TRP A 233 12.66 1.25 -22.92
C TRP A 233 14.12 0.79 -23.09
N THR A 234 14.92 1.04 -22.05
CA THR A 234 16.35 0.71 -21.97
C THR A 234 16.59 -0.78 -21.69
N HIS A 235 17.85 -1.23 -21.76
CA HIS A 235 18.20 -2.60 -21.35
C HIS A 235 17.86 -2.87 -19.88
N GLU A 236 18.07 -1.89 -19.01
CA GLU A 236 17.67 -1.99 -17.61
C GLU A 236 16.16 -2.14 -17.47
N ALA A 237 15.37 -1.42 -18.26
CA ALA A 237 13.92 -1.58 -18.29
C ALA A 237 13.48 -2.98 -18.74
N HIS A 238 14.20 -3.60 -19.70
CA HIS A 238 13.94 -5.00 -20.09
C HIS A 238 14.20 -5.95 -18.92
N LEU A 239 15.30 -5.75 -18.17
CA LEU A 239 15.62 -6.54 -16.99
C LEU A 239 14.59 -6.33 -15.88
N ARG A 240 14.15 -5.09 -15.64
CA ARG A 240 13.10 -4.74 -14.65
C ARG A 240 11.78 -5.43 -14.98
N MET A 241 11.35 -5.37 -16.24
CA MET A 241 10.15 -6.06 -16.72
C MET A 241 10.25 -7.59 -16.54
N ALA A 242 11.37 -8.19 -16.94
CA ALA A 242 11.58 -9.63 -16.77
C ALA A 242 11.59 -10.03 -15.30
N TRP A 243 12.29 -9.26 -14.45
CA TRP A 243 12.36 -9.49 -13.01
C TRP A 243 10.96 -9.45 -12.38
N ASN A 244 10.17 -8.41 -12.65
CA ASN A 244 8.81 -8.28 -12.13
C ASN A 244 7.90 -9.46 -12.52
N TYR A 245 7.89 -9.87 -13.80
CA TYR A 245 7.08 -11.02 -14.20
C TYR A 245 7.55 -12.33 -13.59
N ILE A 246 8.88 -12.54 -13.48
CA ILE A 246 9.45 -13.77 -12.93
C ILE A 246 9.20 -13.87 -11.43
N THR A 247 9.31 -12.77 -10.68
CA THR A 247 9.02 -12.78 -9.23
C THR A 247 7.54 -13.00 -8.95
N GLU A 248 6.64 -12.50 -9.80
CA GLU A 248 5.19 -12.68 -9.61
C GLU A 248 4.66 -14.03 -10.11
N HIS A 249 5.16 -14.53 -11.25
CA HIS A 249 4.57 -15.68 -11.95
C HIS A 249 5.50 -16.90 -12.07
N GLY A 250 6.73 -16.79 -11.58
CA GLY A 250 7.79 -17.75 -11.90
C GLY A 250 8.19 -17.70 -13.38
N LYS A 251 9.31 -18.36 -13.72
CA LYS A 251 9.85 -18.36 -15.09
C LYS A 251 8.84 -18.83 -16.14
N GLU A 252 8.16 -19.95 -15.88
CA GLU A 252 7.23 -20.56 -16.84
C GLU A 252 6.01 -19.66 -17.09
N GLY A 253 5.45 -19.05 -16.04
CA GLY A 253 4.34 -18.10 -16.16
C GLY A 253 4.75 -16.75 -16.76
N ALA A 254 5.97 -16.28 -16.47
CA ALA A 254 6.49 -15.01 -16.95
C ALA A 254 6.80 -15.01 -18.45
N THR A 255 7.36 -16.11 -18.97
CA THR A 255 7.80 -16.22 -20.37
C THR A 255 6.74 -15.78 -21.38
N PRO A 256 5.49 -16.29 -21.38
CA PRO A 256 4.48 -15.86 -22.35
C PRO A 256 4.09 -14.38 -22.20
N LEU A 257 4.14 -13.81 -20.98
CA LEU A 257 3.85 -12.40 -20.71
C LEU A 257 4.95 -11.50 -21.29
N ILE A 258 6.21 -11.83 -21.02
CA ILE A 258 7.39 -11.15 -21.56
C ILE A 258 7.32 -11.10 -23.09
N ARG A 259 7.14 -12.26 -23.74
CA ARG A 259 7.09 -12.35 -25.21
C ARG A 259 5.97 -11.49 -25.79
N LYS A 260 4.76 -11.64 -25.25
CA LYS A 260 3.58 -10.90 -25.72
C LYS A 260 3.73 -9.41 -25.50
N GLY A 261 4.25 -8.99 -24.35
CA GLY A 261 4.48 -7.59 -23.99
C GLY A 261 5.47 -6.92 -24.95
N ILE A 262 6.63 -7.55 -25.19
CA ILE A 262 7.65 -6.98 -26.08
C ILE A 262 7.11 -6.89 -27.52
N LEU A 263 6.43 -7.93 -28.01
CA LEU A 263 5.82 -7.90 -29.34
C LEU A 263 4.78 -6.78 -29.49
N ARG A 264 3.92 -6.58 -28.47
CA ARG A 264 2.94 -5.49 -28.44
C ARG A 264 3.61 -4.12 -28.42
N PHE A 265 4.57 -3.93 -27.52
CA PHE A 265 5.33 -2.68 -27.38
C PHE A 265 6.06 -2.34 -28.68
N ASN A 266 6.68 -3.34 -29.31
CA ASN A 266 7.39 -3.18 -30.56
C ASN A 266 6.47 -2.80 -31.73
N LYS A 267 5.28 -3.40 -31.80
CA LYS A 267 4.29 -3.07 -32.82
C LYS A 267 3.87 -1.60 -32.77
N GLN A 268 3.70 -1.05 -31.57
CA GLN A 268 3.32 0.36 -31.37
C GLN A 268 4.48 1.33 -31.69
N ASN A 269 5.71 0.90 -31.48
CA ASN A 269 6.93 1.71 -31.64
C ASN A 269 7.74 1.36 -32.90
N LYS A 270 7.10 0.75 -33.91
CA LYS A 270 7.76 0.19 -35.11
C LYS A 270 8.74 1.13 -35.81
N GLU A 271 8.47 2.44 -35.79
CA GLU A 271 9.28 3.45 -36.48
C GLU A 271 10.58 3.80 -35.73
N LYS A 272 10.62 3.54 -34.42
CA LYS A 272 11.78 3.81 -33.57
C LYS A 272 12.69 2.59 -33.39
N ILE A 273 12.20 1.40 -33.72
CA ILE A 273 12.90 0.13 -33.50
C ILE A 273 13.86 -0.17 -34.65
N LYS A 274 15.16 -0.26 -34.32
CA LYS A 274 16.21 -0.65 -35.28
C LYS A 274 16.27 -2.15 -35.51
N PHE A 275 16.13 -2.93 -34.43
CA PHE A 275 16.24 -4.38 -34.46
C PHE A 275 14.97 -4.92 -33.80
N GLY A 276 14.17 -5.66 -34.57
CA GLY A 276 12.89 -6.19 -34.11
C GLY A 276 13.03 -7.19 -32.95
N TYR A 277 11.92 -7.87 -32.64
CA TYR A 277 11.90 -8.89 -31.61
C TYR A 277 12.85 -10.05 -31.93
N HIS A 278 13.55 -10.56 -30.91
CA HIS A 278 14.53 -11.63 -31.04
C HIS A 278 14.29 -12.71 -29.97
N GLU A 279 13.79 -13.86 -30.37
CA GLU A 279 13.38 -14.93 -29.44
C GLU A 279 14.58 -15.44 -28.62
N THR A 280 15.70 -15.78 -29.26
CA THR A 280 16.89 -16.28 -28.56
C THR A 280 17.42 -15.31 -27.51
N ILE A 281 17.50 -14.00 -27.81
CA ILE A 281 18.00 -12.99 -26.85
C ILE A 281 17.00 -12.83 -25.70
N THR A 282 15.71 -12.78 -26.01
CA THR A 282 14.65 -12.65 -25.01
C THR A 282 14.69 -13.84 -24.04
N MET A 283 14.77 -15.05 -24.57
CA MET A 283 14.85 -16.27 -23.77
C MET A 283 16.15 -16.36 -22.99
N PHE A 284 17.28 -15.95 -23.57
CA PHE A 284 18.56 -15.90 -22.89
C PHE A 284 18.50 -15.02 -21.63
N TYR A 285 18.06 -13.77 -21.74
CA TYR A 285 17.96 -12.89 -20.57
C TYR A 285 16.86 -13.34 -19.60
N THR A 286 15.73 -13.86 -20.09
CA THR A 286 14.69 -14.44 -19.22
C THR A 286 15.25 -15.58 -18.36
N ASN A 287 16.07 -16.46 -18.95
CA ASN A 287 16.74 -17.53 -18.22
C ASN A 287 17.75 -16.97 -17.20
N MET A 288 18.59 -16.01 -17.60
CA MET A 288 19.57 -15.41 -16.70
C MET A 288 18.93 -14.69 -15.50
N VAL A 289 17.84 -13.96 -15.73
CA VAL A 289 17.09 -13.29 -14.66
C VAL A 289 16.44 -14.32 -13.75
N ALA A 290 15.85 -15.39 -14.30
CA ALA A 290 15.26 -16.46 -13.48
C ALA A 290 16.30 -17.18 -12.61
N ASP A 291 17.47 -17.48 -13.16
CA ASP A 291 18.57 -18.09 -12.41
C ASP A 291 19.10 -17.12 -11.33
N ALA A 292 19.23 -15.83 -11.65
CA ALA A 292 19.62 -14.80 -10.69
C ALA A 292 18.60 -14.68 -9.54
N VAL A 293 17.30 -14.62 -9.85
CA VAL A 293 16.23 -14.57 -8.83
C VAL A 293 16.29 -15.78 -7.91
N LYS A 294 16.50 -16.98 -8.47
CA LYS A 294 16.64 -18.20 -7.68
C LYS A 294 17.86 -18.19 -6.76
N ASN A 295 18.99 -17.67 -7.23
CA ASN A 295 20.27 -17.72 -6.52
C ASN A 295 20.46 -16.58 -5.50
N THR A 296 19.76 -15.46 -5.68
CA THR A 296 19.97 -14.27 -4.84
C THR A 296 19.12 -14.27 -3.57
N GLY A 297 18.14 -15.18 -3.46
CA GLY A 297 17.25 -15.29 -2.31
C GLY A 297 16.15 -14.22 -2.29
N LEU A 298 15.58 -13.94 -1.12
CA LEU A 298 14.52 -12.95 -0.97
C LEU A 298 15.09 -11.53 -1.16
N ILE A 299 14.63 -10.83 -2.20
CA ILE A 299 14.95 -9.43 -2.49
C ILE A 299 13.65 -8.66 -2.67
N ASN A 300 13.62 -7.44 -2.13
CA ASN A 300 12.40 -6.63 -2.05
C ASN A 300 12.36 -5.46 -3.06
N SER A 301 13.39 -5.27 -3.89
CA SER A 301 13.42 -4.25 -4.94
C SER A 301 14.23 -4.69 -6.17
N PHE A 302 13.91 -4.10 -7.32
CA PHE A 302 14.68 -4.33 -8.55
C PHE A 302 16.10 -3.78 -8.43
N GLU A 303 16.28 -2.64 -7.75
CA GLU A 303 17.58 -1.98 -7.57
C GLU A 303 18.54 -2.86 -6.78
N GLU A 304 18.09 -3.44 -5.66
CA GLU A 304 18.88 -4.37 -4.85
C GLU A 304 19.19 -5.65 -5.64
N PHE A 305 18.22 -6.16 -6.41
CA PHE A 305 18.42 -7.30 -7.28
C PHE A 305 19.52 -7.03 -8.31
N LEU A 306 19.50 -5.87 -8.94
CA LEU A 306 20.45 -5.48 -9.96
C LEU A 306 21.84 -5.21 -9.35
N GLU A 307 21.91 -4.65 -8.14
CA GLU A 307 23.18 -4.43 -7.45
C GLU A 307 23.91 -5.74 -7.14
N LYS A 308 23.17 -6.77 -6.71
CA LYS A 308 23.71 -8.12 -6.47
C LYS A 308 24.02 -8.88 -7.76
N ASN A 309 23.39 -8.50 -8.87
CA ASN A 309 23.50 -9.19 -10.17
C ASN A 309 23.96 -8.25 -11.31
N LYS A 310 24.93 -7.37 -11.04
CA LYS A 310 25.43 -6.36 -12.00
C LYS A 310 25.86 -6.93 -13.36
N TYR A 311 26.24 -8.21 -13.41
CA TYR A 311 26.59 -8.90 -14.66
C TYR A 311 25.44 -8.94 -15.68
N LEU A 312 24.18 -8.81 -15.24
CA LEU A 312 23.01 -8.75 -16.14
C LEU A 312 22.99 -7.48 -17.00
N LEU A 313 23.67 -6.41 -16.58
CA LEU A 313 23.81 -5.17 -17.35
C LEU A 313 24.78 -5.29 -18.53
N ASP A 314 25.67 -6.28 -18.50
CA ASP A 314 26.64 -6.52 -19.58
C ASP A 314 25.92 -7.08 -20.81
N ARG A 315 25.61 -6.20 -21.77
CA ARG A 315 24.97 -6.58 -23.04
C ARG A 315 25.81 -7.53 -23.88
N THR A 316 27.11 -7.62 -23.63
CA THR A 316 28.04 -8.48 -24.37
C THR A 316 28.06 -9.91 -23.84
N ILE A 317 27.41 -10.20 -22.72
CA ILE A 317 27.43 -11.52 -22.09
C ILE A 317 26.90 -12.62 -23.02
N THR A 318 25.95 -12.29 -23.92
CA THR A 318 25.44 -13.20 -24.96
C THR A 318 26.54 -13.73 -25.88
N THR A 319 27.59 -12.93 -26.14
CA THR A 319 28.72 -13.31 -27.01
C THR A 319 29.63 -14.36 -26.41
N LYS A 320 29.52 -14.62 -25.10
CA LYS A 320 30.20 -15.75 -24.44
C LYS A 320 29.55 -17.10 -24.76
N TYR A 321 28.28 -17.09 -25.15
CA TYR A 321 27.49 -18.31 -25.38
C TYR A 321 27.14 -18.53 -26.86
N TYR A 322 27.08 -17.46 -27.66
CA TYR A 322 26.74 -17.51 -29.07
C TYR A 322 27.76 -16.73 -29.91
N SER A 323 28.11 -17.26 -31.08
CA SER A 323 28.82 -16.47 -32.09
C SER A 323 27.91 -15.36 -32.60
N LYS A 324 28.48 -14.21 -33.01
CA LYS A 324 27.68 -13.11 -33.60
C LYS A 324 26.87 -13.59 -34.80
N GLU A 325 27.46 -14.39 -35.67
CA GLU A 325 26.80 -14.94 -36.86
C GLU A 325 25.56 -15.75 -36.49
N LYS A 326 25.67 -16.66 -35.52
CA LYS A 326 24.53 -17.46 -35.05
C LYS A 326 23.50 -16.63 -34.30
N LEU A 327 23.95 -15.67 -33.47
CA LEU A 327 23.04 -14.86 -32.67
C LEU A 327 22.17 -13.94 -33.52
N PHE A 328 22.67 -13.46 -34.66
CA PHE A 328 21.93 -12.56 -35.56
C PHE A 328 21.34 -13.27 -36.79
N SER A 329 21.33 -14.61 -36.82
CA SER A 329 20.67 -15.37 -37.90
C SER A 329 19.15 -15.33 -37.76
N ASP A 330 18.44 -15.58 -38.87
CA ASP A 330 16.98 -15.64 -38.84
C ASP A 330 16.47 -16.82 -38.01
N GLU A 331 17.21 -17.92 -37.91
CA GLU A 331 16.82 -19.02 -37.00
C GLU A 331 16.79 -18.55 -35.54
N ALA A 332 17.81 -17.82 -35.10
CA ALA A 332 17.89 -17.34 -33.72
C ALA A 332 16.81 -16.29 -33.38
N ARG A 333 16.21 -15.64 -34.39
CA ARG A 333 15.09 -14.71 -34.19
C ARG A 333 13.79 -15.42 -33.81
N HIS A 334 13.63 -16.70 -34.17
CA HIS A 334 12.35 -17.42 -34.11
C HIS A 334 12.36 -18.73 -33.29
N MET A 335 13.52 -19.16 -32.81
CA MET A 335 13.75 -20.47 -32.17
C MET A 335 13.05 -20.67 -30.82
#